data_AF-A0A2H3JV11-F1
#
_entry.id   AF-A0A2H3JV11-F1
#
_cell.length_a   1.000
_cell.length_b   1.000
_cell.length_c   1.000
_cell.angle_alpha   90.00
_cell.angle_beta   90.00
_cell.angle_gamma   90.00
#
_symmetry.space_group_name_H-M   'P 1'
#
loop_
_entity.id
_entity.type
_entity.pdbx_description
1 polymer ?
#
loop_
_entity_poly.entity_id
_entity_poly.type
_entity_poly.pdbx_seq_one_letter_code
_entity_poly.pdbx_strand_id
1 'polypeptide(L)'
;AVAVALTISLWDHALTIGDEIELVWRQPWTFLQLLVMINRYCGEASLIFIAYTFLRTHITTRCRAFGILVGAYCIINSASSQFALLLRIYGLWDGRKVVKYALVIGFVICFGITLTFAVATLGQTLDSLRYLQIINSCTTSAKLKSIVGVWGGMVLYDVYVFLLILTNEFTRPHRRNIDIIKALSRDGALTFLVRDIHILYCHKCNPFEW
;
A
#
# COMPACT_ATOMS: atom_id res chain seq x y z
N ALA A 1 13.19 -11.58 10.52
CA ALA A 1 12.04 -10.91 9.87
C ALA A 1 12.37 -10.46 8.45
N VAL A 2 13.29 -9.50 8.24
CA VAL A 2 13.59 -8.94 6.90
C VAL A 2 14.04 -10.00 5.88
N ALA A 3 14.94 -10.91 6.26
CA ALA A 3 15.38 -11.99 5.37
C ALA A 3 14.23 -12.92 4.96
N VAL A 4 13.36 -13.30 5.90
CA VAL A 4 12.17 -14.13 5.64
C VAL A 4 11.19 -13.41 4.71
N ALA A 5 10.92 -12.13 4.96
CA ALA A 5 10.06 -11.31 4.10
C ALA A 5 10.62 -11.20 2.68
N LEU A 6 11.94 -10.99 2.55
CA LEU A 6 12.62 -10.92 1.26
C LEU A 6 12.54 -12.26 0.52
N THR A 7 12.80 -13.39 1.21
CA THR A 7 12.72 -14.72 0.57
C THR A 7 11.31 -15.04 0.08
N ILE A 8 10.29 -14.73 0.88
CA ILE A 8 8.89 -14.94 0.49
C ILE A 8 8.52 -14.05 -0.69
N SER A 9 8.93 -12.78 -0.68
CA SER A 9 8.66 -11.83 -1.77
C SER A 9 9.31 -12.28 -3.08
N LEU A 10 10.58 -12.70 -3.04
CA LEU A 10 11.28 -13.18 -4.22
C LEU A 10 10.71 -14.50 -4.75
N TRP A 11 10.29 -15.39 -3.84
CA TRP A 11 9.63 -16.64 -4.20
C TRP A 11 8.29 -16.40 -4.90
N ASP A 12 7.46 -15.51 -4.35
CA ASP A 12 6.19 -15.12 -4.96
C ASP A 12 6.39 -14.47 -6.34
N HIS A 13 7.44 -13.64 -6.49
CA HIS A 13 7.80 -13.07 -7.78
C HIS A 13 8.21 -14.15 -8.79
N ALA A 14 9.04 -15.11 -8.38
CA ALA A 14 9.48 -16.19 -9.26
C ALA A 14 8.32 -17.06 -9.76
N LEU A 15 7.28 -17.26 -8.94
CA LEU A 15 6.09 -18.01 -9.34
C LEU A 15 5.18 -17.22 -10.30
N THR A 16 5.11 -15.90 -10.16
CA THR A 16 4.15 -15.07 -10.90
C THR A 16 4.74 -14.40 -12.14
N ILE A 17 6.06 -14.43 -12.33
CA ILE A 17 6.73 -13.77 -13.47
C ILE A 17 6.30 -14.32 -14.84
N GLY A 18 5.99 -15.62 -14.93
CA GLY A 18 5.50 -16.24 -16.16
C GLY A 18 4.18 -15.63 -16.62
N ASP A 19 3.21 -15.60 -15.71
CA ASP A 19 1.91 -14.97 -15.93
C ASP A 19 2.05 -13.46 -16.15
N GLU A 20 2.99 -12.81 -15.47
CA GLU A 20 3.25 -11.37 -15.60
C GLU A 20 3.68 -11.01 -17.03
N ILE A 21 4.62 -11.78 -17.59
CA ILE A 21 5.11 -11.56 -18.95
C ILE A 21 3.97 -11.72 -19.96
N GLU A 22 3.15 -12.75 -19.80
CA GLU A 22 2.06 -13.03 -20.73
C GLU A 22 0.92 -11.99 -20.63
N LEU A 23 0.52 -11.63 -19.41
CA LEU A 23 -0.66 -10.81 -19.16
C LEU A 23 -0.39 -9.31 -19.15
N VAL A 24 0.84 -8.87 -18.86
CA VAL A 24 1.17 -7.44 -18.76
C VAL A 24 2.20 -7.03 -19.80
N TRP A 25 3.35 -7.71 -19.88
CA TRP A 25 4.45 -7.26 -20.73
C TRP A 25 4.14 -7.37 -22.23
N ARG A 26 3.37 -8.39 -22.63
CA ARG A 26 2.94 -8.58 -24.02
C ARG A 26 1.75 -7.72 -24.43
N GLN A 27 1.07 -7.07 -23.48
CA GLN A 27 -0.07 -6.19 -23.75
C GLN A 27 0.40 -4.75 -23.99
N PRO A 28 -0.37 -3.93 -24.73
CA PRO A 28 -0.06 -2.51 -24.86
C PRO A 28 -0.11 -1.82 -23.50
N TRP A 29 0.96 -1.10 -23.16
CA TRP A 29 1.12 -0.51 -21.84
C TRP A 29 0.15 0.64 -21.63
N THR A 30 -0.73 0.48 -20.64
CA THR A 30 -1.56 1.55 -20.10
C THR A 30 -0.85 2.23 -18.93
N PHE A 31 -1.21 3.48 -18.64
CA PHE A 31 -0.66 4.22 -17.51
C PHE A 31 -0.88 3.52 -16.16
N LEU A 32 -2.04 2.87 -15.98
CA LEU A 32 -2.33 2.08 -14.78
C LEU A 32 -1.38 0.87 -14.64
N GLN A 33 -1.14 0.12 -15.72
CA GLN A 33 -0.21 -1.01 -15.71
C GLN A 33 1.21 -0.55 -15.37
N LEU A 34 1.68 0.55 -15.97
CA LEU A 34 2.99 1.11 -15.67
C LEU A 34 3.12 1.47 -14.18
N LEU A 35 2.12 2.12 -13.60
CA LEU A 35 2.12 2.53 -12.20
C LEU A 35 2.16 1.33 -11.25
N VAL A 36 1.36 0.29 -11.52
CA VAL A 36 1.34 -0.94 -10.73
C VAL A 36 2.70 -1.66 -10.82
N MET A 37 3.30 -1.71 -12.01
CA MET A 37 4.61 -2.33 -12.19
C MET A 37 5.71 -1.59 -11.44
N ILE A 38 5.74 -0.26 -11.55
CA ILE A 38 6.71 0.55 -10.80
C ILE A 38 6.58 0.30 -9.30
N ASN A 39 5.36 0.30 -8.75
CA ASN A 39 5.16 0.06 -7.32
C ASN A 39 5.65 -1.34 -6.90
N ARG A 40 5.37 -2.36 -7.72
CA ARG A 40 5.81 -3.75 -7.48
C ARG A 40 7.34 -3.86 -7.44
N TYR A 41 8.01 -3.46 -8.52
CA TYR A 41 9.47 -3.59 -8.63
C TYR A 41 10.22 -2.67 -7.67
N CYS A 42 9.73 -1.44 -7.44
CA CYS A 42 10.31 -0.58 -6.42
C CYS A 42 10.11 -1.18 -5.01
N GLY A 43 8.99 -1.86 -4.75
CA GLY A 43 8.73 -2.59 -3.51
C GLY A 43 9.79 -3.63 -3.24
N GLU A 44 10.05 -4.50 -4.21
CA GLU A 44 11.07 -5.54 -4.10
C GLU A 44 12.48 -4.96 -3.98
N ALA A 45 12.81 -3.96 -4.80
CA ALA A 45 14.09 -3.26 -4.72
C ALA A 45 14.28 -2.62 -3.34
N SER A 46 13.23 -2.07 -2.74
CA SER A 46 13.29 -1.49 -1.39
C SER A 46 13.57 -2.54 -0.32
N LEU A 47 12.99 -3.74 -0.43
CA LEU A 47 13.25 -4.86 0.49
C LEU A 47 14.70 -5.36 0.37
N ILE A 48 15.22 -5.46 -0.85
CA ILE A 48 16.62 -5.81 -1.10
C ILE A 48 17.55 -4.74 -0.52
N PHE A 49 17.24 -3.46 -0.76
CA PHE A 49 18.01 -2.33 -0.25
C PHE A 49 18.03 -2.34 1.28
N ILE A 50 16.87 -2.51 1.93
CA ILE A 50 16.76 -2.61 3.38
C ILE A 50 17.60 -3.79 3.89
N ALA A 51 17.45 -4.99 3.32
CA ALA A 51 18.23 -6.16 3.70
C ALA A 51 19.75 -5.92 3.54
N TYR A 52 20.17 -5.31 2.45
CA TYR A 52 21.57 -4.95 2.20
C TYR A 52 22.10 -3.96 3.25
N THR A 53 21.32 -2.94 3.60
CA THR A 53 21.71 -1.96 4.63
C THR A 53 21.78 -2.57 6.03
N PHE A 54 20.91 -3.55 6.35
CA PHE A 54 21.00 -4.30 7.61
C PHE A 54 22.27 -5.16 7.70
N LEU A 55 22.76 -5.68 6.56
CA LEU A 55 23.98 -6.49 6.51
C LEU A 55 25.28 -5.67 6.48
N ARG A 56 25.22 -4.39 6.08
CA ARG A 56 26.39 -3.50 5.92
C ARG A 56 26.37 -2.37 6.97
N THR A 57 27.20 -2.53 7.99
CA THR A 57 27.33 -1.67 9.19
C THR A 57 27.73 -0.21 8.95
N HIS A 58 28.25 0.14 7.77
CA HIS A 58 28.77 1.49 7.48
C HIS A 58 27.72 2.48 6.99
N ILE A 59 26.67 2.02 6.30
CA ILE A 59 25.58 2.90 5.79
C ILE A 59 24.73 3.45 6.96
N THR A 60 24.73 2.72 8.08
CA THR A 60 23.99 3.03 9.30
C THR A 60 24.55 4.22 10.10
N THR A 61 25.72 4.76 9.75
CA THR A 61 26.22 6.02 10.36
C THR A 61 25.35 7.23 10.04
N ARG A 62 24.48 7.16 9.03
CA ARG A 62 23.49 8.21 8.69
C ARG A 62 22.05 7.74 8.92
N CYS A 63 21.73 7.25 10.12
CA CYS A 63 20.38 6.79 10.50
C CYS A 63 19.26 7.73 10.07
N ARG A 64 19.46 9.05 10.24
CA ARG A 64 18.46 10.05 9.87
C ARG A 64 18.20 10.11 8.36
N ALA A 65 19.25 10.04 7.55
CA ALA A 65 19.11 10.04 6.09
C ALA A 65 18.42 8.76 5.61
N PHE A 66 18.77 7.61 6.18
CA PHE A 66 18.10 6.34 5.90
C PHE A 66 16.61 6.40 6.26
N GLY A 67 16.27 6.91 7.45
CA GLY A 67 14.88 7.09 7.88
C GLY A 67 14.07 8.00 6.95
N ILE A 68 14.66 9.12 6.48
CA ILE A 68 14.03 10.02 5.51
C ILE A 68 13.80 9.32 4.17
N LEU A 69 14.79 8.59 3.67
CA LEU A 69 14.68 7.87 2.39
C LEU A 69 13.58 6.80 2.44
N VAL A 70 13.57 5.96 3.48
CA VAL A 70 12.55 4.93 3.66
C VAL A 70 11.18 5.56 3.86
N GLY A 71 11.06 6.61 4.69
CA GLY A 71 9.80 7.31 4.92
C GLY A 71 9.23 7.95 3.65
N ALA A 72 10.06 8.64 2.88
CA ALA A 72 9.67 9.24 1.61
C ALA A 72 9.22 8.18 0.61
N TYR A 73 9.96 7.07 0.51
CA TYR A 73 9.58 5.94 -0.33
C TYR A 73 8.21 5.37 0.06
N CYS A 74 7.96 5.13 1.34
CA CYS A 74 6.67 4.64 1.83
C CYS A 74 5.51 5.58 1.48
N ILE A 75 5.71 6.90 1.60
CA ILE A 75 4.68 7.90 1.27
C ILE A 75 4.39 7.88 -0.24
N ILE A 76 5.43 7.86 -1.09
CA ILE A 76 5.28 7.81 -2.55
C ILE A 76 4.56 6.53 -2.96
N ASN A 77 5.00 5.36 -2.46
CA ASN A 77 4.39 4.08 -2.80
C ASN A 77 2.91 4.02 -2.37
N SER A 78 2.60 4.59 -1.21
CA SER A 78 1.23 4.70 -0.71
C SER A 78 0.34 5.57 -1.61
N ALA A 79 0.86 6.74 -2.03
CA ALA A 79 0.16 7.64 -2.94
C ALA A 79 -0.12 6.96 -4.28
N SER A 80 0.91 6.33 -4.86
CA SER A 80 0.81 5.61 -6.12
C SER A 80 -0.18 4.44 -6.04
N SER A 81 -0.24 3.74 -4.91
CA SER A 81 -1.18 2.61 -4.72
C SER A 81 -2.64 3.08 -4.67
N GLN A 82 -2.94 4.12 -3.88
CA GLN A 82 -4.29 4.69 -3.82
C GLN A 82 -4.70 5.33 -5.16
N PHE A 83 -3.76 5.95 -5.85
CA PHE A 83 -4.01 6.53 -7.17
C PHE A 83 -4.26 5.46 -8.24
N ALA A 84 -3.56 4.33 -8.20
CA ALA A 84 -3.84 3.19 -9.08
C ALA A 84 -5.28 2.68 -8.89
N LEU A 85 -5.75 2.60 -7.65
CA LEU A 85 -7.13 2.23 -7.33
C LEU A 85 -8.14 3.24 -7.91
N LEU A 86 -7.85 4.55 -7.78
CA LEU A 86 -8.64 5.61 -8.40
C LEU A 86 -8.73 5.43 -9.92
N LEU A 87 -7.59 5.23 -10.61
CA LEU A 87 -7.53 5.07 -12.07
C LEU A 87 -8.35 3.87 -12.55
N ARG A 88 -8.27 2.74 -11.83
CA ARG A 88 -9.02 1.52 -12.16
C ARG A 88 -10.53 1.80 -12.17
N ILE A 89 -11.02 2.54 -11.19
CA ILE A 89 -12.43 2.82 -11.03
C ILE A 89 -12.89 3.93 -11.96
N TYR A 90 -12.01 4.91 -12.19
CA TYR A 90 -12.24 5.96 -13.17
C TYR A 90 -12.46 5.40 -14.57
N GLY A 91 -11.70 4.37 -14.96
CA GLY A 91 -11.85 3.65 -16.23
C GLY A 91 -13.07 2.73 -16.29
N LEU A 92 -13.48 2.14 -15.17
CA LEU A 92 -14.69 1.31 -15.10
C LEU A 92 -15.99 2.13 -15.31
N TRP A 93 -15.95 3.43 -15.01
CA TRP A 93 -17.14 4.27 -14.96
C TRP A 93 -17.28 5.21 -16.17
N ASP A 94 -18.10 4.81 -17.14
CA ASP A 94 -18.06 5.44 -18.46
C ASP A 94 -19.10 6.57 -18.71
N GLY A 95 -19.65 7.23 -17.68
CA GLY A 95 -20.63 8.29 -17.98
C GLY A 95 -21.09 9.25 -16.88
N ARG A 96 -20.95 8.93 -15.60
CA ARG A 96 -21.45 9.81 -14.51
C ARG A 96 -20.34 10.70 -13.96
N LYS A 97 -20.23 11.93 -14.48
CA LYS A 97 -19.25 12.95 -14.04
C LYS A 97 -19.29 13.19 -12.52
N VAL A 98 -20.49 13.16 -11.92
CA VAL A 98 -20.69 13.32 -10.47
C VAL A 98 -19.88 12.32 -9.65
N VAL A 99 -19.89 11.04 -10.05
CA VAL A 99 -19.15 9.98 -9.33
C VAL A 99 -17.65 10.16 -9.48
N LYS A 100 -17.19 10.58 -10.67
CA LYS A 100 -15.77 10.89 -10.92
C LYS A 100 -15.28 12.02 -10.01
N TYR A 101 -16.05 13.10 -9.90
CA TYR A 101 -15.73 14.19 -8.97
C TYR A 101 -15.75 13.72 -7.50
N ALA A 102 -16.76 12.95 -7.09
CA ALA A 102 -16.82 12.40 -5.74
C ALA A 102 -15.59 11.53 -5.41
N LEU A 103 -15.14 10.70 -6.35
CA LEU A 103 -13.97 9.83 -6.20
C LEU A 103 -12.67 10.64 -6.00
N VAL A 104 -12.47 11.68 -6.81
CA VAL A 104 -11.28 12.56 -6.72
C VAL A 104 -11.30 13.39 -5.43
N ILE A 105 -12.46 13.93 -5.04
CA ILE A 105 -12.61 14.68 -3.79
C ILE A 105 -12.33 13.77 -2.59
N GLY A 106 -12.92 12.57 -2.58
CA GLY A 106 -12.68 11.57 -1.54
C GLY A 106 -11.20 11.19 -1.43
N PHE A 107 -10.52 11.04 -2.56
CA PHE A 107 -9.07 10.78 -2.60
C PHE A 107 -8.27 11.91 -1.96
N VAL A 108 -8.51 13.16 -2.35
CA VAL A 108 -7.78 14.32 -1.79
C VAL A 108 -7.96 14.41 -0.27
N ILE A 109 -9.19 14.18 0.23
CA ILE A 109 -9.49 14.23 1.66
C ILE A 109 -8.81 13.06 2.41
N CYS A 110 -9.04 11.81 1.98
CA CYS A 110 -8.53 10.63 2.69
C CYS A 110 -7.00 10.52 2.59
N PHE A 111 -6.43 10.83 1.44
CA PHE A 111 -4.98 10.88 1.27
C PHE A 111 -4.36 12.04 2.06
N GLY A 112 -5.03 13.20 2.15
CA GLY A 112 -4.59 14.30 3.00
C GLY A 112 -4.49 13.89 4.48
N ILE A 113 -5.49 13.16 4.99
CA ILE A 113 -5.45 12.58 6.34
C ILE A 113 -4.26 11.60 6.45
N THR A 114 -4.13 10.67 5.51
CA THR A 114 -3.01 9.71 5.50
C THR A 114 -1.64 10.41 5.50
N LEU A 115 -1.48 11.46 4.70
CA LEU A 115 -0.25 12.21 4.56
C LEU A 115 0.12 12.95 5.86
N THR A 116 -0.84 13.58 6.52
CA THR A 116 -0.59 14.27 7.80
C THR A 116 -0.09 13.29 8.87
N PHE A 117 -0.74 12.13 9.00
CA PHE A 117 -0.27 11.07 9.90
C PHE A 117 1.08 10.48 9.47
N ALA A 118 1.35 10.35 8.18
CA ALA A 118 2.61 9.83 7.67
C ALA A 118 3.78 10.76 7.99
N VAL A 119 3.61 12.07 7.80
CA VAL A 119 4.60 13.08 8.17
C VAL A 119 4.84 13.11 9.68
N ALA A 120 3.78 13.04 10.49
CA ALA A 120 3.90 12.96 11.95
C ALA A 120 4.64 11.69 12.39
N THR A 121 4.35 10.54 11.76
CA THR A 121 5.02 9.26 12.01
C THR A 121 6.49 9.32 11.63
N LEU A 122 6.83 9.98 10.51
CA LEU A 122 8.20 10.18 10.10
C LEU A 122 8.97 11.03 11.12
N GLY A 123 8.39 12.15 11.58
CA GLY A 123 8.99 12.97 12.64
C GLY A 123 9.27 12.17 13.92
N GLN A 124 8.25 11.46 14.43
CA GLN A 124 8.40 10.60 15.61
C GLN A 124 9.47 9.52 15.42
N THR A 125 9.56 8.94 14.23
CA THR A 125 10.57 7.94 13.91
C THR A 125 11.96 8.58 13.97
N LEU A 126 12.16 9.73 13.31
CA LEU A 126 13.45 10.41 13.26
C LEU A 126 13.94 10.84 14.65
N ASP A 127 13.05 11.31 15.51
CA ASP A 127 13.37 11.71 16.89
C ASP A 127 13.70 10.50 17.78
N SER A 128 13.13 9.34 17.46
CA SER A 128 13.28 8.10 18.23
C SER A 128 14.35 7.15 17.69
N LEU A 129 15.02 7.51 16.59
CA LEU A 129 16.07 6.71 15.98
C LEU A 129 17.31 6.71 16.88
N ARG A 130 17.71 5.52 17.32
CA ARG A 130 18.97 5.33 18.04
C ARG A 130 19.85 4.35 17.29
N TYR A 131 21.13 4.71 17.16
CA TYR A 131 22.14 3.78 16.66
C TYR A 131 22.50 2.80 17.77
N LEU A 132 22.25 1.52 17.55
CA LEU A 132 22.64 0.47 18.47
C LEU A 132 23.89 -0.24 17.96
N GLN A 133 24.98 -0.05 18.70
CA GLN A 133 26.30 -0.59 18.39
C GLN A 133 26.34 -2.12 18.45
N ILE A 134 25.47 -2.75 19.26
CA ILE A 134 25.39 -4.22 19.40
C ILE A 134 24.97 -4.90 18.08
N ILE A 135 24.02 -4.29 17.36
CA ILE A 135 23.49 -4.80 16.09
C ILE A 135 24.02 -4.03 14.89
N ASN A 136 24.92 -3.05 15.11
CA ASN A 136 25.43 -2.11 14.11
C ASN A 136 24.33 -1.52 13.21
N SER A 137 23.14 -1.31 13.78
CA SER A 137 21.92 -0.94 13.06
C SER A 137 21.17 0.21 13.75
N CYS A 138 20.38 0.92 12.97
CA CYS A 138 19.50 1.98 13.43
C CYS A 138 18.18 1.31 13.81
N THR A 139 17.76 1.47 15.06
CA THR A 139 16.47 0.96 15.49
C THR A 139 15.66 2.04 16.19
N THR A 140 14.36 1.89 16.08
CA THR A 140 13.37 2.80 16.66
C THR A 140 12.83 2.13 17.92
N SER A 141 13.12 2.69 19.09
CA SER A 141 12.60 2.16 20.38
C SER A 141 11.21 2.69 20.74
N ALA A 142 10.63 3.60 19.95
CA ALA A 142 9.35 4.23 20.28
C ALA A 142 8.15 3.50 19.67
N LYS A 143 7.08 3.39 20.46
CA LYS A 143 5.74 3.01 19.97
C LYS A 143 5.21 4.14 19.09
N LEU A 144 5.18 3.92 17.78
CA LEU A 144 4.66 4.86 16.78
C LEU A 144 3.14 4.86 16.81
N LYS A 145 2.53 5.59 17.77
CA LYS A 145 1.06 5.68 17.88
C LYS A 145 0.42 6.27 16.61
N SER A 146 1.14 7.14 15.90
CA SER A 146 0.65 7.80 14.69
C SER A 146 0.59 6.88 13.46
N ILE A 147 1.25 5.71 13.47
CA ILE A 147 1.18 4.77 12.34
C ILE A 147 -0.24 4.25 12.14
N VAL A 148 -1.03 4.14 13.21
CA VAL A 148 -2.43 3.71 13.16
C VAL A 148 -3.26 4.67 12.31
N GLY A 149 -2.95 5.98 12.36
CA GLY A 149 -3.64 6.98 11.53
C GLY A 149 -3.29 6.85 10.04
N VAL A 150 -2.09 6.41 9.71
CA VAL A 150 -1.67 6.15 8.32
C VAL A 150 -2.51 5.03 7.72
N TRP A 151 -2.56 3.87 8.39
CA TRP A 151 -3.37 2.74 7.95
C TRP A 151 -4.87 3.04 7.97
N GLY A 152 -5.33 3.77 8.99
CA GLY A 152 -6.72 4.19 9.09
C GLY A 152 -7.17 5.06 7.90
N GLY A 153 -6.32 6.00 7.47
CA GLY A 153 -6.62 6.85 6.31
C GLY A 153 -6.66 6.07 4.98
N MET A 154 -5.78 5.09 4.80
CA MET A 154 -5.80 4.19 3.63
C MET A 154 -7.09 3.37 3.58
N VAL A 155 -7.39 2.68 4.68
CA VAL A 155 -8.57 1.83 4.80
C VAL A 155 -9.85 2.64 4.63
N LEU A 156 -9.88 3.86 5.16
CA LEU A 156 -11.02 4.75 4.98
C LEU A 156 -11.29 5.03 3.50
N TYR A 157 -10.25 5.26 2.69
CA TYR A 157 -10.41 5.45 1.25
C TYR A 157 -10.91 4.18 0.56
N ASP A 158 -10.32 3.02 0.87
CA ASP A 158 -10.71 1.75 0.26
C ASP A 158 -12.18 1.40 0.57
N VAL A 159 -12.61 1.60 1.82
CA VAL A 159 -14.01 1.41 2.24
C VAL A 159 -14.93 2.44 1.59
N TYR A 160 -14.54 3.71 1.54
CA TYR A 160 -15.32 4.77 0.88
C TYR A 160 -15.58 4.43 -0.59
N VAL A 161 -14.53 4.03 -1.29
CA VAL A 161 -14.58 3.63 -2.68
C VAL A 161 -15.45 2.39 -2.88
N PHE A 162 -15.31 1.39 -2.01
CA PHE A 162 -16.15 0.20 -2.03
C PHE A 162 -17.63 0.54 -1.86
N LEU A 163 -17.97 1.42 -0.91
CA LEU A 163 -19.35 1.87 -0.70
C LEU A 163 -19.88 2.65 -1.91
N LEU A 164 -19.06 3.45 -2.57
CA LEU A 164 -19.45 4.13 -3.82
C LEU A 164 -19.79 3.14 -4.94
N ILE A 165 -18.99 2.07 -5.08
CA ILE A 165 -19.25 1.01 -6.06
C ILE A 165 -20.57 0.32 -5.72
N LEU A 166 -20.76 -0.08 -4.46
CA LEU A 166 -21.98 -0.76 -4.00
C LEU A 166 -23.22 0.10 -4.23
N THR A 167 -23.21 1.36 -3.77
CA THR A 167 -24.37 2.26 -3.87
C THR A 167 -24.78 2.52 -5.31
N ASN A 168 -23.82 2.68 -6.22
CA ASN A 168 -24.14 2.80 -7.64
C ASN A 168 -24.73 1.51 -8.21
N GLU A 169 -24.18 0.35 -7.84
CA GLU A 169 -24.67 -0.92 -8.36
C GLU A 169 -26.10 -1.19 -7.89
N PHE A 170 -26.42 -0.86 -6.63
CA PHE A 170 -27.80 -0.90 -6.13
C PHE A 170 -28.74 0.09 -6.84
N THR A 171 -28.20 1.20 -7.36
CA THR A 171 -29.00 2.20 -8.08
C THR A 171 -29.23 1.82 -9.56
N ARG A 172 -28.50 0.83 -10.10
CA ARG A 172 -28.73 0.33 -11.48
C ARG A 172 -29.91 -0.66 -11.49
N PRO A 173 -30.99 -0.37 -12.23
CA PRO A 173 -32.14 -1.27 -12.27
C PRO A 173 -31.93 -2.40 -13.29
N HIS A 174 -31.13 -3.43 -12.98
CA HIS A 174 -31.31 -4.76 -13.61
C HIS A 174 -30.73 -5.96 -12.85
N ARG A 175 -31.40 -7.10 -13.09
CA ARG A 175 -31.45 -8.38 -12.38
C ARG A 175 -30.09 -9.11 -12.18
N ARG A 176 -29.86 -9.57 -10.93
CA ARG A 176 -29.31 -10.88 -10.49
C ARG A 176 -28.07 -10.77 -9.57
N ASN A 177 -28.28 -11.04 -8.29
CA ASN A 177 -27.27 -11.03 -7.20
C ASN A 177 -26.03 -11.90 -7.44
N ILE A 178 -26.08 -12.87 -8.37
CA ILE A 178 -24.98 -13.79 -8.67
C ILE A 178 -23.88 -13.11 -9.50
N ASP A 179 -24.23 -12.10 -10.29
CA ASP A 179 -23.26 -11.37 -11.13
C ASP A 179 -22.48 -10.33 -10.32
N ILE A 180 -23.03 -9.87 -9.19
CA ILE A 180 -22.40 -8.89 -8.29
C ILE A 180 -21.15 -9.48 -7.62
N ILE A 181 -21.27 -10.69 -7.05
CA ILE A 181 -20.13 -11.36 -6.37
C ILE A 181 -19.06 -11.75 -7.40
N LYS A 182 -19.47 -12.20 -8.60
CA LYS A 182 -18.53 -12.51 -9.67
C LYS A 182 -17.81 -11.27 -10.19
N ALA A 183 -18.51 -10.15 -10.37
CA ALA A 183 -17.90 -8.87 -10.75
C ALA A 183 -16.93 -8.36 -9.68
N LEU A 184 -17.34 -8.34 -8.40
CA LEU A 184 -16.47 -7.91 -7.31
C LEU A 184 -15.23 -8.80 -7.10
N SER A 185 -15.36 -10.13 -7.28
CA SER A 185 -14.22 -11.06 -7.17
C SER A 185 -13.27 -10.94 -8.35
N ARG A 186 -13.79 -10.73 -9.57
CA ARG A 186 -13.01 -10.47 -10.78
C ARG A 186 -12.28 -9.13 -10.70
N ASP A 187 -12.90 -8.15 -10.04
CA ASP A 187 -12.33 -6.81 -9.88
C ASP A 187 -11.37 -6.71 -8.69
N GLY A 188 -11.08 -7.81 -7.97
CA GLY A 188 -10.07 -7.87 -6.90
C GLY A 188 -10.35 -7.00 -5.67
N ALA A 189 -11.39 -6.17 -5.67
CA ALA A 189 -11.75 -5.26 -4.57
C ALA A 189 -12.01 -6.01 -3.25
N LEU A 190 -12.56 -7.22 -3.36
CA LEU A 190 -12.78 -8.11 -2.22
C LEU A 190 -11.46 -8.60 -1.61
N THR A 191 -10.46 -8.89 -2.45
CA THR A 191 -9.11 -9.29 -2.04
C THR A 191 -8.37 -8.15 -1.34
N PHE A 192 -8.54 -6.91 -1.82
CA PHE A 192 -8.00 -5.71 -1.18
C PHE A 192 -8.60 -5.51 0.22
N LEU A 193 -9.94 -5.47 0.34
CA LEU A 193 -10.60 -5.28 1.63
C LEU A 193 -10.28 -6.36 2.66
N VAL A 194 -10.22 -7.63 2.25
CA VAL A 194 -9.88 -8.73 3.18
C VAL A 194 -8.44 -8.57 3.69
N ARG A 195 -7.49 -8.21 2.82
CA ARG A 195 -6.11 -7.94 3.22
C ARG A 195 -6.02 -6.76 4.18
N ASP A 196 -6.70 -5.67 3.90
CA ASP A 196 -6.58 -4.43 4.67
C ASP A 196 -7.30 -4.54 6.04
N ILE A 197 -8.42 -5.26 6.10
CA ILE A 197 -9.06 -5.69 7.36
C ILE A 197 -8.10 -6.59 8.14
N HIS A 198 -7.48 -7.58 7.51
CA HIS A 198 -6.53 -8.46 8.18
C HIS A 198 -5.34 -7.70 8.78
N ILE A 199 -4.83 -6.66 8.12
CA ILE A 199 -3.74 -5.82 8.64
C ILE A 199 -4.18 -5.05 9.90
N LEU A 200 -5.39 -4.49 9.91
CA LEU A 200 -5.97 -3.83 11.10
C LEU A 200 -6.18 -4.80 12.28
N TYR A 201 -6.66 -6.01 12.00
CA TYR A 201 -6.86 -7.06 13.02
C TYR A 201 -5.54 -7.65 13.51
N CYS A 202 -4.56 -7.82 12.63
CA CYS A 202 -3.24 -8.34 12.97
C CYS A 202 -2.45 -7.35 13.83
N HIS A 203 -2.62 -6.03 13.66
CA HIS A 203 -2.02 -5.05 14.57
C HIS A 203 -2.69 -5.02 15.97
N LYS A 204 -3.92 -5.52 16.10
CA LYS A 204 -4.51 -5.83 17.42
C LYS A 204 -3.95 -7.13 18.03
N CYS A 205 -3.38 -8.02 17.22
CA CYS A 205 -2.59 -9.16 17.71
C CYS A 205 -1.17 -8.68 18.04
N ASN A 206 -1.01 -8.25 19.28
CA ASN A 206 0.25 -7.91 19.91
C ASN A 206 1.31 -9.02 19.68
N PRO A 207 2.45 -8.78 18.97
CA PRO A 207 3.54 -9.75 18.90
C PRO A 207 4.52 -9.61 20.08
N PHE A 208 4.20 -8.79 21.10
CA PHE A 208 5.05 -8.54 22.27
C PHE A 208 4.30 -8.74 23.59
N GLU A 209 3.58 -9.86 23.69
CA GLU A 209 3.27 -10.48 24.98
C GLU A 209 3.99 -11.84 25.04
N TRP A 210 5.26 -11.77 25.44
CA TRP A 210 5.96 -12.80 26.20
C TRP A 210 6.72 -12.06 27.30
#